data_AF-M8D6Z9-F1
#
_entry.id   AF-M8D6Z9-F1
#
_cell.length_a   1.000
_cell.length_b   1.000
_cell.length_c   1.000
_cell.angle_alpha   90.00
_cell.angle_beta   90.00
_cell.angle_gamma   90.00
#
_symmetry.space_group_name_H-M   'P 1'
#
loop_
_entity.id
_entity.type
_entity.pdbx_description
1 polymer ?
#
loop_
_entity_poly.entity_id
_entity_poly.type
_entity_poly.pdbx_seq_one_letter_code
_entity_poly.pdbx_strand_id
1 'polypeptide(L)'
;MPKSGVNNVAGWMRARQVALITKKLSIPITVSRVLKYIPELQKQVDGLEKKKEELTRASCKPGVLTMKENTAPIVSATCLDDREIMVQVSLVSTMAGVLPMSKCIKVLENEGLRLISSSTSAFQNRTFYSLHLQDLAMP
;
A
#
# COMPACT_ATOMS: atom_id res chain seq x y z
N MET A 1 -64.59 -39.31 7.68
CA MET A 1 -63.68 -38.73 8.70
C MET A 1 -62.69 -39.80 9.13
N PRO A 2 -61.37 -39.65 8.92
CA PRO A 2 -60.39 -40.52 9.55
C PRO A 2 -59.68 -39.82 10.70
N LYS A 3 -59.72 -40.46 11.88
CA LYS A 3 -58.78 -40.23 12.99
C LYS A 3 -57.54 -41.09 12.72
N SER A 4 -56.35 -40.50 12.69
CA SER A 4 -55.07 -41.22 12.72
C SER A 4 -53.96 -40.27 13.14
N GLY A 5 -53.81 -40.09 14.45
CA GLY A 5 -52.62 -39.49 15.04
C GLY A 5 -51.51 -40.53 15.05
N VAL A 6 -50.70 -40.56 13.99
CA VAL A 6 -49.54 -41.47 13.92
C VAL A 6 -48.37 -40.80 14.61
N ASN A 7 -48.07 -41.24 15.83
CA ASN A 7 -46.93 -40.81 16.62
C ASN A 7 -45.64 -41.39 16.02
N ASN A 8 -45.11 -40.78 14.96
CA ASN A 8 -43.94 -41.31 14.25
C ASN A 8 -42.63 -40.87 14.91
N VAL A 9 -42.05 -41.72 15.74
CA VAL A 9 -40.74 -41.54 16.41
C VAL A 9 -39.59 -41.23 15.44
N ALA A 10 -39.68 -41.69 14.19
CA ALA A 10 -38.70 -41.37 13.15
C ALA A 10 -38.81 -39.90 12.70
N GLY A 11 -40.02 -39.32 12.74
CA GLY A 11 -40.22 -37.90 12.51
C GLY A 11 -39.57 -37.04 13.60
N TRP A 12 -39.65 -37.51 14.85
CA TRP A 12 -39.08 -36.81 16.00
C TRP A 12 -37.55 -36.92 16.03
N MET A 13 -36.99 -38.07 15.65
CA MET A 13 -35.55 -38.23 15.46
C MET A 13 -35.01 -37.36 14.33
N ARG A 14 -35.72 -37.27 13.18
CA ARG A 14 -35.33 -36.37 12.09
C ARG A 14 -35.37 -34.91 12.50
N ALA A 15 -36.45 -34.46 13.16
CA ALA A 15 -36.56 -33.09 13.65
C ALA A 15 -35.48 -32.76 14.69
N ARG A 16 -35.16 -33.72 15.57
CA ARG A 16 -34.11 -33.59 16.60
C ARG A 16 -32.70 -33.58 15.99
N GLN A 17 -32.46 -34.34 14.94
CA GLN A 17 -31.21 -34.32 14.17
C GLN A 17 -31.03 -32.98 13.44
N VAL A 18 -32.07 -32.48 12.77
CA VAL A 18 -32.06 -31.16 12.12
C VAL A 18 -31.85 -30.05 13.16
N ALA A 19 -32.52 -30.12 14.32
CA ALA A 19 -32.35 -29.19 15.42
C ALA A 19 -30.94 -29.24 16.06
N LEU A 20 -30.30 -30.42 16.10
CA LEU A 20 -28.92 -30.58 16.57
C LEU A 20 -27.92 -30.01 15.55
N ILE A 21 -28.16 -30.25 14.26
CA ILE A 21 -27.35 -29.68 13.16
C ILE A 21 -27.48 -28.15 13.17
N THR A 22 -28.68 -27.60 13.35
CA THR A 22 -28.89 -26.14 13.41
C THR A 22 -28.39 -25.51 14.70
N LYS A 23 -28.43 -26.21 15.85
CA LYS A 23 -27.83 -25.72 17.12
C LYS A 23 -26.30 -25.72 17.14
N LYS A 24 -25.63 -26.52 16.30
CA LYS A 24 -24.16 -26.58 16.20
C LYS A 24 -23.56 -25.52 15.25
N LEU A 25 -24.40 -24.60 14.77
CA LEU A 25 -24.07 -23.57 13.79
C LEU A 25 -23.95 -22.18 14.45
N SER A 26 -23.09 -22.04 15.47
CA SER A 26 -22.58 -20.71 15.89
C SER A 26 -21.44 -20.20 14.98
N ILE A 27 -20.94 -21.07 14.10
CA ILE A 27 -19.79 -20.82 13.20
C ILE A 27 -20.16 -20.39 11.76
N PRO A 28 -21.27 -20.82 11.11
CA PRO A 28 -21.46 -20.62 9.68
C PRO A 28 -21.75 -19.19 9.28
N ILE A 29 -22.22 -18.30 10.17
CA ILE A 29 -22.37 -16.88 9.83
C ILE A 29 -21.00 -16.21 9.72
N THR A 30 -20.08 -16.50 10.64
CA THR A 30 -18.69 -16.04 10.59
C THR A 30 -17.94 -16.67 9.43
N VAL A 31 -18.07 -18.00 9.22
CA VAL A 31 -17.47 -18.69 8.07
C VAL A 31 -18.08 -18.21 6.76
N SER A 32 -19.39 -17.95 6.66
CA SER A 32 -20.03 -17.37 5.47
C SER A 32 -19.56 -15.94 5.18
N ARG A 33 -19.30 -15.13 6.21
CA ARG A 33 -18.71 -13.78 6.07
C ARG A 33 -17.24 -13.85 5.64
N VAL A 34 -16.45 -14.75 6.23
CA VAL A 34 -15.03 -14.95 5.88
C VAL A 34 -14.88 -15.54 4.47
N LEU A 35 -15.74 -16.48 4.07
CA LEU A 35 -15.78 -17.05 2.72
C LEU A 35 -16.14 -16.01 1.64
N LYS A 36 -16.83 -14.92 1.98
CA LYS A 36 -17.04 -13.78 1.07
C LYS A 36 -15.85 -12.83 1.04
N TYR A 37 -15.18 -12.66 2.18
CA TYR A 37 -14.07 -11.72 2.30
C TYR A 37 -12.76 -12.23 1.67
N ILE A 38 -12.51 -13.54 1.70
CA ILE A 38 -11.33 -14.14 1.06
C ILE A 38 -11.24 -13.84 -0.46
N PRO A 39 -12.27 -14.09 -1.28
CA PRO A 39 -12.21 -13.76 -2.71
C PRO A 39 -12.20 -12.25 -2.96
N GLU A 40 -12.79 -11.45 -2.07
CA GLU A 40 -12.73 -9.99 -2.15
C GLU A 40 -11.32 -9.44 -1.89
N LEU A 41 -10.62 -10.00 -0.90
CA LEU A 41 -9.21 -9.69 -0.64
C LEU A 41 -8.30 -10.15 -1.78
N GLN A 42 -8.55 -11.32 -2.36
CA GLN A 42 -7.78 -11.81 -3.52
C GLN A 42 -7.90 -10.83 -4.69
N LYS A 43 -9.11 -10.36 -5.00
CA LYS A 43 -9.33 -9.35 -6.05
C LYS A 43 -8.60 -8.03 -5.76
N GLN A 44 -8.53 -7.61 -4.50
CA GLN A 44 -7.78 -6.42 -4.11
C GLN A 44 -6.27 -6.61 -4.28
N VAL A 45 -5.74 -7.79 -3.94
CA VAL A 45 -4.32 -8.12 -4.14
C VAL A 45 -3.98 -8.15 -5.63
N ASP A 46 -4.78 -8.80 -6.46
CA ASP A 46 -4.58 -8.84 -7.92
C ASP A 46 -4.60 -7.43 -8.53
N GLY A 47 -5.52 -6.58 -8.06
CA GLY A 47 -5.59 -5.18 -8.46
C GLY A 47 -4.35 -4.37 -8.04
N LEU A 48 -3.83 -4.62 -6.84
CA LEU A 48 -2.60 -3.99 -6.34
C LEU A 48 -1.36 -4.51 -7.07
N GLU A 49 -1.30 -5.80 -7.40
CA GLU A 49 -0.19 -6.40 -8.14
C GLU A 49 -0.14 -5.87 -9.58
N LYS A 50 -1.30 -5.80 -10.26
CA LYS A 50 -1.40 -5.16 -11.58
C LYS A 50 -1.00 -3.69 -11.53
N LYS A 51 -1.45 -2.94 -10.52
CA LYS A 51 -1.09 -1.51 -10.36
C LYS A 51 0.39 -1.32 -10.03
N LYS A 52 1.01 -2.26 -9.30
CA LYS A 52 2.46 -2.31 -9.06
C LYS A 52 3.22 -2.59 -10.36
N GLU A 53 2.77 -3.52 -11.18
CA GLU A 53 3.39 -3.85 -12.47
C GLU A 53 3.29 -2.70 -13.46
N GLU A 54 2.12 -2.04 -13.54
CA GLU A 54 1.92 -0.83 -14.34
C GLU A 54 2.83 0.31 -13.89
N LEU A 55 2.98 0.55 -12.58
CA LEU A 55 3.94 1.54 -12.06
C LEU A 55 5.40 1.16 -12.36
N THR A 56 5.74 -0.13 -12.29
CA THR A 56 7.09 -0.62 -12.59
C THR A 56 7.42 -0.46 -14.08
N ARG A 57 6.43 -0.64 -14.94
CA ARG A 57 6.55 -0.48 -16.40
C ARG A 57 6.54 0.97 -16.86
N ALA A 58 5.82 1.84 -16.14
CA ALA A 58 5.78 3.29 -16.37
C ALA A 58 6.97 4.03 -15.73
N SER A 59 7.68 3.39 -14.80
CA SER A 59 8.93 3.91 -14.26
C SER A 59 10.00 3.91 -15.35
N CYS A 60 10.10 5.02 -16.06
CA CYS A 60 11.26 5.39 -16.85
C CYS A 60 12.50 5.23 -15.96
N LYS A 61 13.30 4.20 -16.24
CA LYS A 61 14.62 3.86 -15.67
C LYS A 61 15.08 4.84 -14.58
N PRO A 62 14.94 4.49 -13.29
CA PRO A 62 15.73 5.13 -12.26
C PRO A 62 17.19 4.95 -12.67
N GLY A 63 17.89 6.05 -12.91
CA GLY A 63 19.31 6.04 -13.23
C GLY A 63 20.02 5.11 -12.24
N VAL A 64 20.55 4.02 -12.79
CA VAL A 64 21.34 3.02 -12.06
C VAL A 64 22.58 3.74 -11.54
N LEU A 65 22.52 4.27 -10.32
CA LEU A 65 23.71 4.61 -9.57
C LEU A 65 24.09 3.38 -8.75
N THR A 66 24.81 2.52 -9.48
CA THR A 66 25.71 1.47 -9.06
C THR A 66 25.99 1.40 -7.56
N MET A 67 25.71 0.22 -7.01
CA MET A 67 26.26 -0.32 -5.76
C MET A 67 27.77 -0.05 -5.69
N LYS A 68 28.15 0.98 -4.93
CA LYS A 68 29.49 1.15 -4.37
C LYS A 68 29.28 1.65 -2.95
N GLU A 69 30.09 1.20 -2.00
CA GLU A 69 30.01 1.56 -0.58
C GLU A 69 29.91 3.08 -0.40
N ASN A 70 28.68 3.61 -0.31
CA ASN A 70 28.44 5.03 -0.48
C ASN A 70 28.36 5.75 0.86
N THR A 71 29.49 6.25 1.34
CA THR A 71 29.54 7.38 2.29
C THR A 71 28.98 8.67 1.66
N ALA A 72 28.87 8.72 0.33
CA ALA A 72 28.34 9.86 -0.43
C ALA A 72 26.80 9.93 -0.41
N PRO A 73 26.21 11.15 -0.45
CA PRO A 73 24.78 11.33 -0.63
C PRO A 73 24.34 10.86 -2.01
N ILE A 74 23.21 10.16 -2.07
CA ILE A 74 22.58 9.71 -3.31
C ILE A 74 21.41 10.64 -3.61
N VAL A 75 21.33 11.18 -4.82
CA VAL A 75 20.22 12.03 -5.26
C VAL A 75 19.59 11.40 -6.48
N SER A 76 18.28 11.23 -6.45
CA SER A 76 17.46 10.84 -7.59
C SER A 76 16.36 11.87 -7.82
N ALA A 77 15.99 12.06 -9.08
CA ALA A 77 14.87 12.90 -9.47
C ALA A 77 13.99 12.12 -10.45
N THR A 78 12.69 12.18 -10.25
CA THR A 78 11.68 11.50 -11.08
C THR A 78 10.58 12.49 -11.41
N CYS A 79 10.31 12.70 -12.69
CA CYS A 79 9.14 13.47 -13.12
C CYS A 79 7.88 12.65 -12.84
N LEU A 80 6.93 13.25 -12.11
CA LEU A 80 5.63 12.64 -11.83
C LEU A 80 4.61 12.99 -12.90
N ASP A 81 4.69 14.20 -13.45
CA ASP A 81 3.79 14.75 -14.48
C ASP A 81 4.54 15.79 -15.33
N ASP A 82 3.84 16.52 -16.22
CA ASP A 82 4.45 17.51 -17.12
C ASP A 82 5.05 18.71 -16.36
N ARG A 83 4.52 19.00 -15.16
CA ARG A 83 4.99 20.10 -14.30
C ARG A 83 5.36 19.67 -12.89
N GLU A 84 5.31 18.37 -12.56
CA GLU A 84 5.59 17.87 -11.21
C GLU A 84 6.83 16.97 -11.18
N ILE A 85 7.71 17.22 -10.21
CA ILE A 85 9.00 16.54 -10.06
C ILE A 85 9.15 16.09 -8.60
N MET A 86 9.56 14.84 -8.40
CA MET A 86 9.93 14.28 -7.11
C MET A 86 11.44 14.12 -7.04
N VAL A 87 12.08 14.82 -6.10
CA VAL A 87 13.50 14.68 -5.80
C VAL A 87 13.67 13.90 -4.51
N GLN A 88 14.42 12.80 -4.56
CA GLN A 88 14.76 11.97 -3.41
C GLN A 88 16.25 12.08 -3.11
N VAL A 89 16.58 12.41 -1.88
CA VAL A 89 17.96 12.54 -1.41
C VAL A 89 18.18 11.56 -0.27
N SER A 90 19.10 10.61 -0.41
CA SER A 90 19.54 9.72 0.65
C SER A 90 20.90 10.15 1.17
N LEU A 91 20.97 10.50 2.46
CA LEU A 91 22.18 10.87 3.17
C LEU A 91 22.47 9.84 4.26
N VAL A 92 23.76 9.60 4.54
CA VAL A 92 24.15 8.91 5.76
C VAL A 92 23.86 9.83 6.95
N SER A 93 23.42 9.29 8.09
CA SER A 93 23.00 10.06 9.29
C SER A 93 24.04 11.11 9.72
N THR A 94 25.33 10.77 9.62
CA THR A 94 26.45 11.68 9.89
C THR A 94 26.46 12.93 9.00
N MET A 95 25.91 12.84 7.78
CA MET A 95 25.85 13.93 6.79
C MET A 95 24.55 14.73 6.85
N ALA A 96 23.53 14.27 7.59
CA ALA A 96 22.25 14.98 7.71
C ALA A 96 22.40 16.38 8.33
N GLY A 97 23.41 16.58 9.19
CA GLY A 97 23.74 17.90 9.74
C GLY A 97 24.46 18.83 8.75
N VAL A 98 25.16 18.26 7.76
CA VAL A 98 25.94 19.02 6.76
C VAL A 98 25.05 19.53 5.63
N LEU A 99 24.04 18.74 5.25
CA LEU A 99 23.08 19.06 4.20
C LEU A 99 21.65 18.96 4.75
N PRO A 100 21.19 19.96 5.53
CA PRO A 100 19.82 19.97 6.02
C PRO A 100 18.83 20.13 4.86
N MET A 101 17.64 19.53 5.00
CA MET A 101 16.57 19.58 3.99
C MET A 101 16.23 21.01 3.56
N SER A 102 16.29 21.98 4.47
CA SER A 102 16.05 23.39 4.19
C SER A 102 17.02 24.00 3.17
N LYS A 103 18.28 23.54 3.14
CA LYS A 103 19.27 23.98 2.15
C LYS A 103 18.96 23.40 0.77
N CYS A 104 18.53 22.13 0.72
CA CYS A 104 18.10 21.49 -0.53
C CYS A 104 16.88 22.22 -1.12
N ILE A 105 15.87 22.51 -0.30
CA ILE A 105 14.66 23.23 -0.74
C ILE A 105 15.02 24.60 -1.31
N LYS A 106 15.82 25.41 -0.59
CA LYS A 106 16.23 26.74 -1.05
C LYS A 106 16.94 26.73 -2.41
N VAL A 107 17.81 25.74 -2.63
CA VAL A 107 18.51 25.61 -3.93
C VAL A 107 17.48 25.33 -5.03
N LEU A 108 16.56 24.40 -4.81
CA LEU A 108 15.54 24.04 -5.79
C LEU A 108 14.57 25.20 -6.07
N GLU A 109 14.21 25.97 -5.04
CA GLU A 109 13.40 27.18 -5.17
C GLU A 109 14.09 28.28 -5.98
N ASN A 110 15.40 28.46 -5.82
CA ASN A 110 16.18 29.42 -6.62
C ASN A 110 16.28 29.02 -8.09
N GLU A 111 16.21 27.73 -8.42
CA GLU A 111 16.16 27.22 -9.80
C GLU A 111 14.77 27.36 -10.43
N GLY A 112 13.79 27.93 -9.72
CA GLY A 112 12.43 28.15 -10.22
C GLY A 112 11.44 27.01 -9.92
N LEU A 113 11.81 26.05 -9.07
CA LEU A 113 10.91 24.98 -8.64
C LEU A 113 10.16 25.36 -7.36
N ARG A 114 8.84 25.18 -7.34
CA ARG A 114 8.03 25.43 -6.15
C ARG A 114 7.84 24.16 -5.33
N LEU A 115 8.16 24.18 -4.04
CA LEU A 115 7.87 23.04 -3.15
C LEU A 115 6.35 22.88 -2.94
N ILE A 116 5.84 21.70 -3.28
CA ILE A 116 4.47 21.27 -2.98
C ILE A 116 4.44 20.57 -1.62
N SER A 117 5.34 19.60 -1.43
CA SER A 117 5.39 18.80 -0.21
C SER A 117 6.81 18.32 0.04
N SER A 118 7.15 18.16 1.31
CA SER A 118 8.42 17.58 1.72
C SER A 118 8.18 16.56 2.81
N SER A 119 8.86 15.43 2.75
CA SER A 119 8.90 14.47 3.83
C SER A 119 10.34 14.06 4.12
N THR A 120 10.59 13.77 5.40
CA THR A 120 11.85 13.20 5.86
C THR A 120 11.55 11.85 6.48
N SER A 121 12.27 10.82 6.06
CA SER A 121 12.25 9.51 6.70
C SER A 121 13.67 9.13 7.07
N ALA A 122 13.83 8.42 8.18
CA ALA A 122 15.11 7.87 8.58
C ALA A 122 14.97 6.35 8.65
N PHE A 123 15.89 5.63 8.02
CA PHE A 123 15.95 4.18 8.07
C PHE A 123 17.38 3.75 8.32
N GLN A 124 17.57 2.96 9.39
CA GLN A 124 18.89 2.53 9.86
C GLN A 124 19.81 3.75 10.11
N ASN A 125 20.90 3.86 9.34
CA ASN A 125 21.89 4.94 9.42
C ASN A 125 21.76 5.92 8.24
N ARG A 126 20.60 6.00 7.60
CA ARG A 126 20.36 6.89 6.47
C ARG A 126 19.10 7.71 6.67
N THR A 127 19.19 8.97 6.28
CA THR A 127 18.07 9.89 6.20
C THR A 127 17.71 10.09 4.74
N PHE A 128 16.43 10.05 4.44
CA PHE A 128 15.87 10.22 3.11
C PHE A 128 15.00 11.47 3.12
N TYR A 129 15.29 12.41 2.24
CA TYR A 129 14.44 13.55 1.95
C TYR A 129 13.67 13.27 0.68
N SER A 130 12.35 13.40 0.72
CA SER A 130 11.51 13.35 -0.47
C SER A 130 10.91 14.73 -0.65
N LEU A 131 11.23 15.38 -1.76
CA LEU A 131 10.83 16.74 -2.10
C LEU A 131 9.95 16.67 -3.35
N HIS A 132 8.68 16.95 -3.18
CA HIS A 132 7.71 17.09 -4.26
C HIS A 132 7.64 18.54 -4.68
N LEU A 133 7.97 18.81 -5.94
CA LEU A 133 8.19 20.13 -6.50
C LEU A 133 7.35 20.31 -7.76
N GLN A 134 6.96 21.55 -8.04
CA GLN A 134 6.32 21.96 -9.27
C GLN A 134 7.25 22.86 -10.06
N ASP A 135 7.42 22.58 -11.35
CA ASP A 135 8.13 23.47 -12.25
C ASP A 135 7.24 24.68 -12.60
N LEU A 136 7.72 25.89 -12.31
CA LEU A 136 7.06 27.14 -12.66
C LEU A 136 7.51 27.67 -14.03
N ALA A 137 8.51 27.05 -14.67
CA ALA A 137 9.19 27.58 -15.84
C ALA A 137 8.53 27.28 -17.20
N MET A 138 7.38 26.60 -17.24
CA MET A 138 6.66 26.35 -18.50
C MET A 138 5.30 27.06 -18.56
N PRO A 139 5.07 27.97 -19.54
CA PRO A 139 3.77 28.58 -19.81
C PRO A 139 2.74 27.55 -20.28
#